data_AF-A0A6M4P932-F1
#
_entry.id   AF-A0A6M4P932-F1
#
_cell.length_a   1.000
_cell.length_b   1.000
_cell.length_c   1.000
_cell.angle_alpha   90.00
_cell.angle_beta   90.00
_cell.angle_gamma   90.00
#
_symmetry.space_group_name_H-M   'P 1'
#
loop_
_entity.id
_entity.type
_entity.pdbx_description
1 polymer ?
#
loop_
_entity_poly.entity_id
_entity_poly.type
_entity_poly.pdbx_seq_one_letter_code
_entity_poly.pdbx_strand_id
1 'polypeptide(L)'
;MLNLNLKEDKKEIIYTEKINNEDNYKEWKTHQKNQKNKGVYDGFFMAPGRTVDYLPSLTDRALNLYIFYGIRANSKNGKTWVSVETCAEALNVTTRSINTWNENLINLGLIARIDENLSSKSTYLLPLDSFTYTEKNASPQKYNDTSDTDINGILIGVLHLFQWRKSEPDSEIFDVPYSTICLVYRRSHILKHSSENKNIYKVINFENVEDTDIEIDKKSTELINIIYKFESKFKLENIMTETKGMAITSKTNLKSAEDLLDIAIQIIEGDKNRISELSEVEVV
;
A
#
# COMPACT_ATOMS: atom_id res chain seq x y z
N MET A 1 19.57 -53.29 46.31
CA MET A 1 19.01 -52.83 45.03
C MET A 1 18.69 -51.35 45.17
N LEU A 2 19.47 -50.47 44.55
CA LEU A 2 19.18 -49.04 44.50
C LEU A 2 18.26 -48.78 43.31
N ASN A 3 17.03 -48.36 43.59
CA ASN A 3 16.06 -47.97 42.58
C ASN A 3 16.37 -46.52 42.18
N LEU A 4 17.14 -46.34 41.11
CA LEU A 4 17.41 -45.03 40.52
C LEU A 4 16.15 -44.57 39.79
N ASN A 5 15.33 -43.81 40.49
CA ASN A 5 14.19 -43.12 39.90
C ASN A 5 14.74 -41.95 39.06
N LEU A 6 15.12 -42.24 37.82
CA LEU A 6 15.49 -41.26 36.81
C LEU A 6 14.22 -40.46 36.48
N LYS A 7 14.01 -39.35 37.18
CA LYS A 7 13.08 -38.32 36.73
C LYS A 7 13.65 -37.80 35.41
N GLU A 8 12.99 -38.10 34.30
CA GLU A 8 13.28 -37.51 33.00
C GLU A 8 13.51 -36.01 33.16
N ASP A 9 14.64 -35.53 32.67
CA ASP A 9 15.00 -34.12 32.77
C ASP A 9 14.10 -33.34 31.82
N LYS A 10 12.95 -32.90 32.33
CA LYS A 10 11.91 -32.20 31.55
C LYS A 10 12.46 -31.06 30.70
N LYS A 11 13.57 -30.43 31.10
CA LYS A 11 14.23 -29.39 30.31
C LYS A 11 14.84 -29.91 29.02
N GLU A 12 15.44 -31.10 29.04
CA GLU A 12 16.04 -31.74 27.88
C GLU A 12 14.98 -32.20 26.88
N ILE A 13 13.86 -32.73 27.37
CA ILE A 13 12.70 -33.11 26.54
C ILE A 13 12.11 -31.86 25.85
N ILE A 14 11.83 -30.80 26.61
CA ILE A 14 11.27 -29.54 26.07
C ILE A 14 12.23 -28.90 25.04
N TYR A 15 13.54 -28.94 25.30
CA TYR A 15 14.54 -28.41 24.37
C TYR A 15 14.62 -29.24 23.08
N THR A 16 14.58 -30.56 23.19
CA THR A 16 14.62 -31.48 22.05
C THR A 16 13.33 -31.38 21.21
N GLU A 17 12.16 -31.28 21.85
CA GLU A 17 10.89 -31.04 21.17
C GLU A 17 10.88 -29.69 20.43
N LYS A 18 11.46 -28.65 21.05
CA LYS A 18 11.59 -27.33 20.42
C LYS A 18 12.47 -27.38 19.16
N ILE A 19 13.64 -28.00 19.22
CA ILE A 19 14.50 -28.14 18.05
C ILE A 19 13.80 -28.97 16.96
N ASN A 20 13.23 -30.11 17.34
CA ASN A 20 12.62 -31.03 16.40
C ASN A 20 11.32 -30.51 15.79
N ASN A 21 10.61 -29.56 16.40
CA ASN A 21 9.33 -29.07 15.90
C ASN A 21 9.41 -27.63 15.38
N GLU A 22 10.06 -26.72 16.12
CA GLU A 22 10.10 -25.29 15.81
C GLU A 22 11.28 -24.93 14.89
N ASP A 23 12.46 -25.51 15.11
CA ASP A 23 13.67 -25.12 14.37
C ASP A 23 13.75 -25.76 12.97
N ASN A 24 12.97 -26.82 12.66
CA ASN A 24 12.94 -27.46 11.34
C ASN A 24 12.82 -26.45 10.17
N TYR A 25 11.85 -25.53 10.26
CA TYR A 25 11.62 -24.55 9.19
C TYR A 25 12.76 -23.54 9.09
N LYS A 26 13.34 -23.15 10.22
CA LYS A 26 14.47 -22.23 10.30
C LYS A 26 15.74 -22.86 9.74
N GLU A 27 16.00 -24.13 10.03
CA GLU A 27 17.12 -24.91 9.48
C GLU A 27 16.96 -25.07 7.96
N TRP A 28 15.77 -25.46 7.49
CA TRP A 28 15.49 -25.54 6.05
C TRP A 28 15.68 -24.20 5.33
N LYS A 29 15.20 -23.08 5.91
CA LYS A 29 15.38 -21.74 5.34
C LYS A 29 16.85 -21.34 5.26
N THR A 30 17.64 -21.72 6.27
CA THR A 30 19.09 -21.48 6.31
C THR A 30 19.80 -22.31 5.23
N HIS A 31 19.43 -23.59 5.10
CA HIS A 31 19.91 -24.45 4.04
C HIS A 31 19.63 -23.85 2.66
N GLN A 32 18.38 -23.46 2.38
CA GLN A 32 17.97 -22.83 1.12
C GLN A 32 18.77 -21.56 0.78
N LYS A 33 18.99 -20.67 1.76
CA LYS A 33 19.85 -19.50 1.58
C LYS A 33 21.28 -19.86 1.19
N ASN A 34 21.83 -20.91 1.78
CA ASN A 34 23.19 -21.38 1.48
C ASN A 34 23.29 -22.01 0.08
N GLN A 35 22.19 -22.54 -0.46
CA GLN A 35 22.12 -23.03 -1.84
C GLN A 35 21.94 -21.92 -2.88
N LYS A 36 21.62 -20.68 -2.46
CA LYS A 36 21.48 -19.52 -3.36
C LYS A 36 22.76 -19.22 -4.15
N ASN A 37 23.92 -19.38 -3.53
CA ASN A 37 25.22 -19.21 -4.20
C ASN A 37 25.55 -20.35 -5.18
N LYS A 38 24.74 -21.40 -5.23
CA LYS A 38 24.87 -22.54 -6.15
C LYS A 38 23.80 -22.57 -7.26
N GLY A 39 22.97 -21.53 -7.34
CA GLY A 39 21.93 -21.42 -8.38
C GLY A 39 20.69 -22.31 -8.17
N VAL A 40 20.53 -22.93 -7.00
CA VAL A 40 19.42 -23.86 -6.68
C VAL A 40 18.38 -23.19 -5.75
N TYR A 41 18.20 -21.87 -5.88
CA TYR A 41 17.30 -21.13 -5.00
C TYR A 41 15.98 -20.82 -5.70
N ASP A 42 14.93 -21.49 -5.25
CA ASP A 42 13.60 -21.45 -5.88
C ASP A 42 12.75 -20.21 -5.50
N GLY A 43 13.34 -19.22 -4.84
CA GLY A 43 12.62 -18.04 -4.36
C GLY A 43 11.66 -18.37 -3.21
N PHE A 44 11.01 -17.35 -2.68
CA PHE A 44 9.86 -17.52 -1.79
C PHE A 44 8.83 -16.45 -2.12
N PHE A 45 7.56 -16.82 -2.03
CA PHE A 45 6.47 -15.87 -2.06
C PHE A 45 6.08 -15.52 -0.63
N MET A 46 6.29 -14.26 -0.25
CA MET A 46 5.77 -13.74 1.02
C MET A 46 4.36 -13.20 0.77
N ALA A 47 3.35 -14.02 1.06
CA ALA A 47 1.97 -13.58 0.99
C ALA A 47 1.67 -12.62 2.16
N PRO A 48 1.15 -11.40 1.90
CA PRO A 48 0.70 -10.52 2.97
C PRO A 48 -0.41 -11.18 3.79
N GLY A 49 -0.44 -10.94 5.10
CA GLY A 49 -1.47 -11.53 5.99
C GLY A 49 -2.90 -11.23 5.54
N ARG A 50 -3.12 -10.04 4.95
CA ARG A 50 -4.41 -9.64 4.33
C ARG A 50 -4.91 -10.54 3.22
N THR A 51 -4.07 -11.39 2.64
CA THR A 51 -4.51 -12.37 1.64
C THR A 51 -5.66 -13.23 2.18
N VAL A 52 -5.71 -13.45 3.51
CA VAL A 52 -6.80 -14.15 4.20
C VAL A 52 -8.18 -13.56 3.88
N ASP A 53 -8.31 -12.24 3.76
CA ASP A 53 -9.58 -11.56 3.46
C ASP A 53 -10.13 -11.97 2.08
N TYR A 54 -9.25 -12.39 1.17
CA TYR A 54 -9.59 -12.74 -0.20
C TYR A 54 -9.87 -14.22 -0.38
N LEU A 55 -9.39 -15.08 0.52
CA LEU A 55 -9.54 -16.54 0.43
C LEU A 55 -10.98 -16.99 0.22
N PRO A 56 -12.00 -16.43 0.92
CA PRO A 56 -13.39 -16.82 0.68
C PRO A 56 -13.89 -16.51 -0.73
N SER A 57 -13.35 -15.47 -1.38
CA SER A 57 -13.79 -15.00 -2.69
C SER A 57 -13.01 -15.62 -3.86
N LEU A 58 -11.81 -16.15 -3.58
CA LEU A 58 -10.98 -16.86 -4.52
C LEU A 58 -11.58 -18.23 -4.82
N THR A 59 -11.57 -18.63 -6.09
CA THR A 59 -11.76 -20.06 -6.39
C THR A 59 -10.48 -20.79 -6.00
N ASP A 60 -10.58 -22.02 -5.45
CA ASP A 60 -9.43 -22.79 -4.96
C ASP A 60 -8.25 -22.83 -5.96
N ARG A 61 -8.56 -22.82 -7.26
CA ARG A 61 -7.53 -22.87 -8.30
C ARG A 61 -6.99 -21.50 -8.75
N ALA A 62 -7.73 -20.41 -8.56
CA ALA A 62 -7.19 -19.05 -8.79
C ALA A 62 -6.11 -18.70 -7.76
N LEU A 63 -6.22 -19.21 -6.52
CA LEU A 63 -5.19 -19.07 -5.51
C LEU A 63 -3.85 -19.71 -5.96
N ASN A 64 -3.89 -20.87 -6.62
CA ASN A 64 -2.69 -21.51 -7.16
C ASN A 64 -1.96 -20.60 -8.15
N LEU A 65 -2.71 -19.92 -9.02
CA LEU A 65 -2.14 -18.95 -9.96
C LEU A 65 -1.57 -17.72 -9.27
N TYR A 66 -2.26 -17.20 -8.23
CA TYR A 66 -1.76 -16.08 -7.44
C TYR A 66 -0.44 -16.42 -6.73
N ILE A 67 -0.35 -17.59 -6.10
CA ILE A 67 0.88 -18.09 -5.47
C ILE A 67 1.98 -18.27 -6.51
N PHE A 68 1.65 -18.84 -7.68
CA PHE A 68 2.61 -19.01 -8.77
C PHE A 68 3.19 -17.68 -9.26
N TYR A 69 2.34 -16.67 -9.49
CA TYR A 69 2.81 -15.32 -9.79
C TYR A 69 3.65 -14.75 -8.67
N GLY A 70 3.24 -14.95 -7.41
CA GLY A 70 4.00 -14.61 -6.22
C GLY A 70 5.43 -15.13 -6.21
N ILE A 71 5.62 -16.41 -6.55
CA ILE A 71 6.93 -17.07 -6.59
C ILE A 71 7.77 -16.55 -7.76
N ARG A 72 7.14 -16.27 -8.90
CA ARG A 72 7.80 -15.82 -10.14
C ARG A 72 8.02 -14.31 -10.22
N ALA A 73 7.39 -13.54 -9.33
CA ALA A 73 7.47 -12.09 -9.33
C ALA A 73 8.84 -11.60 -8.86
N ASN A 74 9.27 -10.49 -9.43
CA ASN A 74 10.42 -9.77 -8.93
C ASN A 74 10.12 -9.23 -7.52
N SER A 75 10.93 -9.64 -6.55
CA SER A 75 10.80 -9.25 -5.13
C SER A 75 10.75 -7.75 -4.85
N LYS A 76 11.22 -6.90 -5.77
CA LYS A 76 11.24 -5.43 -5.60
C LYS A 76 9.95 -4.75 -6.01
N ASN A 77 9.29 -5.22 -7.07
CA ASN A 77 8.17 -4.51 -7.69
C ASN A 77 6.95 -5.39 -8.00
N GLY A 78 6.97 -6.67 -7.63
CA GLY A 78 5.84 -7.58 -7.84
C GLY A 78 5.56 -7.93 -9.30
N LYS A 79 6.46 -7.58 -10.24
CA LYS A 79 6.27 -7.79 -11.67
C LYS A 79 6.72 -9.17 -12.12
N THR A 80 5.96 -9.79 -13.02
CA THR A 80 6.35 -11.00 -13.74
C THR A 80 5.85 -10.97 -15.18
N TRP A 81 6.54 -11.68 -16.07
CA TRP A 81 6.28 -11.68 -17.53
C TRP A 81 5.86 -13.06 -18.03
N VAL A 82 5.47 -13.95 -17.12
CA VAL A 82 5.17 -15.33 -17.45
C VAL A 82 3.90 -15.39 -18.30
N SER A 83 4.00 -16.06 -19.46
CA SER A 83 2.89 -16.16 -20.41
C SER A 83 1.77 -17.05 -19.87
N VAL A 84 0.60 -16.97 -20.50
CA VAL A 84 -0.56 -17.81 -20.16
C VAL A 84 -0.23 -19.29 -20.40
N GLU A 85 0.52 -19.59 -21.45
CA GLU A 85 0.97 -20.93 -21.85
C GLU A 85 1.92 -21.50 -20.80
N THR A 86 2.92 -20.72 -20.35
CA THR A 86 3.84 -21.16 -19.30
C THR A 86 3.11 -21.39 -17.97
N CYS A 87 2.12 -20.56 -17.63
CA CYS A 87 1.28 -20.80 -16.45
C CYS A 87 0.46 -22.09 -16.59
N ALA A 88 -0.12 -22.33 -17.77
CA ALA A 88 -0.94 -23.50 -18.06
C ALA A 88 -0.12 -24.79 -17.96
N GLU A 89 1.09 -24.79 -18.52
CA GLU A 89 2.05 -25.89 -18.41
C GLU A 89 2.46 -26.14 -16.95
N ALA A 90 2.89 -25.09 -16.24
CA ALA A 90 3.37 -25.20 -14.87
C ALA A 90 2.29 -25.69 -13.89
N LEU A 91 1.03 -25.32 -14.11
CA LEU A 91 -0.11 -25.70 -13.26
C LEU A 91 -0.90 -26.90 -13.81
N ASN A 92 -0.43 -27.50 -14.91
CA ASN A 92 -1.07 -28.63 -15.59
C ASN A 92 -2.57 -28.42 -15.87
N VAL A 93 -2.90 -27.29 -16.49
CA VAL A 93 -4.27 -26.89 -16.86
C VAL A 93 -4.32 -26.29 -18.27
N THR A 94 -5.52 -25.96 -18.74
CA THR A 94 -5.68 -25.29 -20.05
C THR A 94 -5.43 -23.79 -19.93
N THR A 95 -4.99 -23.16 -21.02
CA THR A 95 -4.88 -21.69 -21.14
C THR A 95 -6.22 -20.99 -20.87
N ARG A 96 -7.34 -21.61 -21.23
CA ARG A 96 -8.70 -21.14 -20.88
C ARG A 96 -8.88 -21.01 -19.37
N SER A 97 -8.40 -21.99 -18.60
CA SER A 97 -8.49 -21.98 -17.14
C SER A 97 -7.66 -20.84 -16.55
N ILE A 98 -6.44 -20.66 -17.06
CA ILE A 98 -5.56 -19.55 -16.67
C ILE A 98 -6.19 -18.18 -16.98
N ASN A 99 -6.84 -18.02 -18.13
CA ASN A 99 -7.52 -16.76 -18.47
C ASN A 99 -8.69 -16.48 -17.51
N THR A 100 -9.53 -17.48 -17.21
CA THR A 100 -10.61 -17.33 -16.23
C THR A 100 -10.08 -17.02 -14.82
N TRP A 101 -8.97 -17.63 -14.41
CA TRP A 101 -8.36 -17.33 -13.11
C TRP A 101 -7.74 -15.93 -13.09
N ASN A 102 -7.12 -15.49 -14.17
CA ASN A 102 -6.64 -14.11 -14.29
C ASN A 102 -7.77 -13.10 -14.15
N GLU A 103 -8.89 -13.30 -14.85
CA GLU A 103 -10.08 -12.45 -14.70
C GLU A 103 -10.56 -12.43 -13.25
N ASN A 104 -10.57 -13.58 -12.56
CA ASN A 104 -10.94 -13.65 -11.15
C ASN A 104 -9.97 -12.83 -10.27
N LEU A 105 -8.65 -12.98 -10.46
CA LEU A 105 -7.64 -12.24 -9.70
C LEU A 105 -7.67 -10.73 -9.97
N ILE A 106 -7.92 -10.33 -11.21
CA ILE A 106 -8.10 -8.92 -11.61
C ILE A 106 -9.35 -8.34 -10.94
N ASN A 107 -10.49 -9.04 -11.02
CA ASN A 107 -11.75 -8.58 -10.42
C ASN A 107 -11.68 -8.46 -8.89
N LEU A 108 -10.86 -9.29 -8.24
CA LEU A 108 -10.58 -9.21 -6.81
C LEU A 108 -9.53 -8.15 -6.45
N GLY A 109 -8.92 -7.46 -7.43
CA GLY A 109 -7.90 -6.43 -7.19
C GLY A 109 -6.55 -6.97 -6.71
N LEU A 110 -6.28 -8.27 -6.93
CA LEU A 110 -5.04 -8.94 -6.50
C LEU A 110 -3.90 -8.76 -7.51
N ILE A 111 -4.22 -8.64 -8.80
CA ILE A 111 -3.24 -8.45 -9.87
C ILE A 111 -3.73 -7.42 -10.90
N ALA A 112 -2.81 -6.82 -11.64
CA ALA A 112 -3.06 -6.14 -12.91
C ALA A 112 -2.29 -6.84 -14.04
N ARG A 113 -2.84 -6.86 -15.26
CA ARG A 113 -2.19 -7.44 -16.44
C ARG A 113 -2.09 -6.41 -17.57
N ILE A 114 -0.92 -5.80 -17.70
CA ILE A 114 -0.67 -4.70 -18.63
C ILE A 114 -0.03 -5.22 -19.91
N ASP A 115 -0.54 -4.74 -21.05
CA ASP A 115 0.13 -4.93 -22.33
C ASP A 115 1.17 -3.84 -22.53
N GLU A 116 2.43 -4.21 -22.42
CA GLU A 116 3.56 -3.29 -22.58
C GLU A 116 4.22 -3.42 -23.95
N ASN A 117 3.45 -3.85 -24.98
CA ASN A 117 3.95 -4.14 -26.33
C ASN A 117 5.05 -5.21 -26.35
N LEU A 118 4.96 -6.17 -25.43
CA LEU A 118 5.85 -7.34 -25.40
C LEU A 118 5.11 -8.59 -25.88
N SER A 119 5.87 -9.67 -26.09
CA SER A 119 5.31 -10.98 -26.48
C SER A 119 4.34 -11.57 -25.45
N SER A 120 4.33 -11.07 -24.22
CA SER A 120 3.42 -11.47 -23.16
C SER A 120 3.08 -10.29 -22.26
N LYS A 121 1.86 -10.27 -21.75
CA LYS A 121 1.41 -9.25 -20.80
C LYS A 121 2.21 -9.33 -19.49
N SER A 122 2.60 -8.16 -19.01
CA SER A 122 3.17 -7.96 -17.68
C SER A 122 2.10 -8.17 -16.62
N THR A 123 2.37 -9.03 -15.65
CA THR A 123 1.51 -9.23 -14.50
C THR A 123 2.14 -8.57 -13.28
N TYR A 124 1.38 -7.69 -12.63
CA TYR A 124 1.80 -6.98 -11.42
C TYR A 124 0.96 -7.48 -10.24
N LEU A 125 1.61 -7.92 -9.18
CA LEU A 125 0.96 -8.12 -7.89
C LEU A 125 0.60 -6.76 -7.30
N LEU A 126 -0.65 -6.60 -6.87
CA LEU A 126 -1.13 -5.32 -6.37
C LEU A 126 -1.13 -5.28 -4.82
N PRO A 127 -0.94 -4.09 -4.21
CA PRO A 127 -1.08 -3.92 -2.76
C PRO A 127 -2.47 -4.34 -2.28
N LEU A 128 -2.54 -4.97 -1.10
CA LEU A 128 -3.79 -5.46 -0.50
C LEU A 128 -4.37 -4.53 0.58
N ASP A 129 -3.63 -3.48 0.91
CA ASP A 129 -3.96 -2.46 1.89
C ASP A 129 -3.66 -1.06 1.33
N SER A 130 -4.32 -0.08 1.92
CA SER A 130 -4.04 1.33 1.67
C SER A 130 -2.63 1.68 2.13
N PHE A 131 -1.97 2.57 1.40
CA PHE A 131 -0.60 2.97 1.71
C PHE A 131 -0.33 4.38 1.22
N THR A 132 0.76 4.96 1.71
CA THR A 132 1.30 6.21 1.21
C THR A 132 2.77 6.06 0.87
N TYR A 133 3.25 6.92 -0.03
CA TYR A 133 4.67 7.11 -0.24
C TYR A 133 4.96 8.54 -0.75
N THR A 134 6.21 8.96 -0.63
CA THR A 134 6.67 10.25 -1.13
C THR A 134 7.33 10.14 -2.50
N GLU A 135 6.81 10.88 -3.47
CA GLU A 135 7.40 11.06 -4.80
C GLU A 135 8.34 12.27 -4.80
N LYS A 136 9.53 12.09 -5.35
CA LYS A 136 10.61 13.10 -5.37
C LYS A 136 11.13 13.43 -6.76
N ASN A 137 10.80 12.60 -7.74
CA ASN A 137 11.40 12.63 -9.08
C ASN A 137 10.39 12.97 -10.18
N ALA A 138 9.10 13.08 -9.85
CA ALA A 138 8.05 13.44 -10.77
C ALA A 138 7.16 14.55 -10.17
N SER A 139 6.73 15.48 -11.01
CA SER A 139 5.68 16.43 -10.63
C SER A 139 4.33 15.70 -10.49
N PRO A 140 3.38 16.25 -9.71
CA PRO A 140 2.04 15.68 -9.61
C PRO A 140 1.37 15.48 -10.98
N GLN A 141 1.51 16.44 -11.90
CA GLN A 141 0.95 16.36 -13.25
C GLN A 141 1.55 15.18 -14.03
N LYS A 142 2.89 15.12 -14.12
CA LYS A 142 3.57 14.04 -14.85
C LYS A 142 3.26 12.67 -14.26
N TYR A 143 3.14 12.59 -12.93
CA TYR A 143 2.74 11.36 -12.26
C TYR A 143 1.34 10.93 -12.69
N ASN A 144 0.38 11.84 -12.65
CA ASN A 144 -1.00 11.57 -13.03
C ASN A 144 -1.11 11.16 -14.50
N ASP A 145 -0.43 11.86 -15.41
CA ASP A 145 -0.47 11.59 -16.86
C ASP A 145 0.09 10.21 -17.23
N THR A 146 0.98 9.66 -16.40
CA THR A 146 1.61 8.34 -16.61
C THR A 146 1.02 7.24 -15.72
N SER A 147 0.01 7.57 -14.92
CA SER A 147 -0.64 6.63 -14.00
C SER A 147 -1.51 5.64 -14.77
N ASP A 148 -1.36 4.36 -14.47
CA ASP A 148 -2.20 3.30 -15.01
C ASP A 148 -3.37 3.01 -14.04
N THR A 149 -4.61 3.08 -14.53
CA THR A 149 -5.81 2.91 -13.70
C THR A 149 -5.98 1.48 -13.17
N ASP A 150 -5.47 0.48 -13.87
CA ASP A 150 -5.54 -0.93 -13.43
C ASP A 150 -4.56 -1.18 -12.27
N ILE A 151 -3.44 -0.44 -12.22
CA ILE A 151 -2.44 -0.53 -11.16
C ILE A 151 -2.78 0.39 -9.98
N ASN A 152 -2.97 1.68 -10.25
CA ASN A 152 -3.10 2.71 -9.22
C ASN A 152 -4.55 2.94 -8.79
N GLY A 153 -5.52 2.58 -9.64
CA GLY A 153 -6.92 2.96 -9.46
C GLY A 153 -7.23 4.33 -10.06
N ILE A 154 -8.41 4.83 -9.71
CA ILE A 154 -8.91 6.11 -10.21
C ILE A 154 -8.45 7.23 -9.26
N LEU A 155 -7.99 8.36 -9.81
CA LEU A 155 -7.74 9.57 -9.03
C LEU A 155 -9.08 10.09 -8.48
N ILE A 156 -9.22 10.12 -7.16
CA ILE A 156 -10.45 10.59 -6.49
C ILE A 156 -10.25 11.87 -5.68
N GLY A 157 -9.01 12.36 -5.58
CA GLY A 157 -8.70 13.52 -4.77
C GLY A 157 -7.36 14.14 -5.09
N VAL A 158 -7.34 15.48 -5.08
CA VAL A 158 -6.15 16.31 -5.05
C VAL A 158 -6.21 17.14 -3.78
N LEU A 159 -5.22 17.01 -2.92
CA LEU A 159 -5.16 17.71 -1.64
C LEU A 159 -3.96 18.65 -1.62
N HIS A 160 -4.15 19.86 -1.10
CA HIS A 160 -3.08 20.76 -0.72
C HIS A 160 -3.13 20.89 0.80
N LEU A 161 -2.18 20.26 1.47
CA LEU A 161 -2.17 20.14 2.93
C LEU A 161 -1.13 21.08 3.50
N PHE A 162 -1.55 21.89 4.48
CA PHE A 162 -0.67 22.78 5.24
C PHE A 162 -0.63 22.39 6.70
N GLN A 163 0.53 22.51 7.34
CA GLN A 163 0.73 22.28 8.75
C GLN A 163 1.84 23.18 9.32
N TRP A 164 1.57 23.84 10.44
CA TRP A 164 2.64 24.39 11.29
C TRP A 164 3.33 23.27 12.06
N ARG A 165 4.64 23.19 11.93
CA ARG A 165 5.51 22.21 12.54
C ARG A 165 6.45 22.86 13.54
N LYS A 166 6.97 22.05 14.45
CA LYS A 166 8.07 22.46 15.33
C LYS A 166 9.37 22.52 14.53
N SER A 167 10.19 23.52 14.82
CA SER A 167 11.58 23.60 14.37
C SER A 167 12.45 22.48 14.93
N GLU A 168 12.22 22.12 16.20
CA GLU A 168 12.93 21.04 16.90
C GLU A 168 11.95 20.11 17.64
N PRO A 169 12.28 18.82 17.84
CA PRO A 169 11.38 17.85 18.49
C PRO A 169 10.84 18.31 19.86
N ASP A 170 11.71 18.95 20.65
CA ASP A 170 11.42 19.38 22.02
C ASP A 170 10.82 20.80 22.10
N SER A 171 10.72 21.52 20.98
CA SER A 171 10.11 22.86 20.96
C SER A 171 8.62 22.78 21.31
N GLU A 172 8.11 23.71 22.11
CA GLU A 172 6.66 23.86 22.32
C GLU A 172 5.99 24.74 21.25
N ILE A 173 6.80 25.36 20.40
CA ILE A 173 6.37 26.33 19.40
C ILE A 173 6.31 25.65 18.03
N PHE A 174 5.20 25.84 17.34
CA PHE A 174 4.99 25.41 15.96
C PHE A 174 5.11 26.63 15.04
N ASP A 175 6.28 26.85 14.47
CA ASP A 175 6.62 28.05 13.69
C ASP A 175 7.21 27.74 12.32
N VAL A 176 7.38 26.46 11.98
CA VAL A 176 7.90 26.04 10.69
C VAL A 176 6.73 25.67 9.78
N PRO A 177 6.45 26.44 8.71
CA PRO A 177 5.42 26.09 7.77
C PRO A 177 5.82 24.83 7.00
N TYR A 178 4.86 23.95 6.77
CA TYR A 178 5.03 22.80 5.91
C TYR A 178 3.80 22.65 5.03
N SER A 179 4.03 22.66 3.73
CA SER A 179 3.00 22.48 2.72
C SER A 179 3.34 21.32 1.80
N THR A 180 2.31 20.63 1.32
CA THR A 180 2.49 19.52 0.38
C THR A 180 1.25 19.30 -0.49
N ILE A 181 1.48 18.76 -1.69
CA ILE A 181 0.42 18.25 -2.56
C ILE A 181 0.32 16.74 -2.38
N CYS A 182 -0.91 16.24 -2.28
CA CYS A 182 -1.19 14.82 -2.31
C CYS A 182 -2.17 14.45 -3.42
N LEU A 183 -1.84 13.38 -4.14
CA LEU A 183 -2.79 12.71 -5.03
C LEU A 183 -3.34 11.47 -4.33
N VAL A 184 -4.65 11.32 -4.34
CA VAL A 184 -5.35 10.19 -3.71
C VAL A 184 -6.03 9.36 -4.78
N TYR A 185 -5.52 8.14 -4.97
CA TYR A 185 -6.10 7.15 -5.87
C TYR A 185 -6.88 6.10 -5.07
N ARG A 186 -7.93 5.55 -5.67
CA ARG A 186 -8.73 4.48 -5.08
C ARG A 186 -8.94 3.33 -6.05
N ARG A 187 -8.68 2.12 -5.57
CA ARG A 187 -9.16 0.87 -6.17
C ARG A 187 -10.31 0.33 -5.34
N SER A 188 -11.41 -0.01 -6.00
CA SER A 188 -12.61 -0.58 -5.39
C SER A 188 -12.88 -1.95 -5.99
N HIS A 189 -13.00 -2.98 -5.16
CA HIS A 189 -13.29 -4.34 -5.60
C HIS A 189 -14.35 -4.99 -4.72
N ILE A 190 -15.16 -5.86 -5.32
CA ILE A 190 -16.24 -6.57 -4.65
C ILE A 190 -15.70 -7.91 -4.16
N LEU A 191 -15.76 -8.12 -2.85
CA LEU A 191 -15.53 -9.44 -2.26
C LEU A 191 -16.87 -10.16 -2.18
N LYS A 192 -16.95 -11.41 -2.64
CA LYS A 192 -18.21 -12.16 -2.78
C LYS A 192 -19.01 -12.34 -1.48
N HIS A 193 -18.34 -12.17 -0.33
CA HIS A 193 -18.92 -12.36 1.00
C HIS A 193 -19.07 -11.06 1.79
N SER A 194 -18.80 -9.91 1.17
CA SER A 194 -18.98 -8.59 1.75
C SER A 194 -20.08 -7.86 0.99
N SER A 195 -21.03 -7.27 1.73
CA SER A 195 -22.00 -6.32 1.16
C SER A 195 -21.36 -4.99 0.78
N GLU A 196 -20.13 -4.74 1.22
CA GLU A 196 -19.38 -3.50 0.98
C GLU A 196 -18.18 -3.75 0.06
N ASN A 197 -17.92 -2.76 -0.80
CA ASN A 197 -16.72 -2.73 -1.63
C ASN A 197 -15.48 -2.59 -0.74
N LYS A 198 -14.46 -3.41 -0.99
CA LYS A 198 -13.15 -3.19 -0.39
C LYS A 198 -12.44 -2.08 -1.17
N ASN A 199 -12.22 -0.96 -0.48
CA ASN A 199 -11.50 0.18 -1.01
C ASN A 199 -10.04 0.15 -0.55
N ILE A 200 -9.12 0.29 -1.48
CA ILE A 200 -7.68 0.46 -1.23
C ILE A 200 -7.28 1.83 -1.73
N TYR A 201 -6.72 2.64 -0.84
CA TYR A 201 -6.27 4.00 -1.15
C TYR A 201 -4.77 4.05 -1.32
N LYS A 202 -4.32 4.73 -2.36
CA LYS A 202 -2.92 5.08 -2.57
C LYS A 202 -2.79 6.59 -2.47
N VAL A 203 -2.11 7.04 -1.43
CA VAL A 203 -1.81 8.46 -1.20
C VAL A 203 -0.38 8.72 -1.65
N ILE A 204 -0.18 9.76 -2.46
CA ILE A 204 1.14 10.08 -2.99
C ILE A 204 1.46 11.50 -2.57
N ASN A 205 2.46 11.63 -1.72
CA ASN A 205 2.96 12.90 -1.23
C ASN A 205 4.01 13.47 -2.20
N PHE A 206 3.91 14.71 -2.62
CA PHE A 206 4.88 15.35 -3.49
C PHE A 206 5.65 16.42 -2.71
N GLU A 207 6.94 16.17 -2.48
CA GLU A 207 7.82 17.16 -1.84
C GLU A 207 8.36 18.16 -2.88
N ASN A 208 8.52 19.41 -2.47
CA ASN A 208 9.14 20.49 -3.27
C ASN A 208 8.41 20.78 -4.59
N VAL A 209 7.08 20.86 -4.55
CA VAL A 209 6.30 21.32 -5.69
C VAL A 209 6.40 22.85 -5.74
N GLU A 210 6.84 23.40 -6.87
CA GLU A 210 6.82 24.86 -7.09
C GLU A 210 5.38 25.38 -6.86
N ASP A 211 5.23 26.55 -6.25
CA ASP A 211 3.94 27.16 -5.87
C ASP A 211 3.14 26.49 -4.72
N THR A 212 3.77 25.59 -3.93
CA THR A 212 3.16 25.11 -2.68
C THR A 212 3.58 25.86 -1.43
N ASP A 213 4.59 26.73 -1.51
CA ASP A 213 5.00 27.58 -0.40
C ASP A 213 3.90 28.59 -0.12
N ILE A 214 3.00 28.20 0.76
CA ILE A 214 1.91 29.00 1.28
C ILE A 214 2.15 29.24 2.75
N GLU A 215 1.86 30.46 3.20
CA GLU A 215 1.73 30.76 4.62
C GLU A 215 0.24 31.04 4.89
N ILE A 216 -0.22 30.65 6.07
CA ILE A 216 -1.62 30.85 6.46
C ILE A 216 -1.65 31.91 7.54
N ASP A 217 -2.59 32.85 7.45
CA ASP A 217 -2.69 34.03 8.33
C ASP A 217 -3.02 33.71 9.81
N LYS A 218 -3.14 32.42 10.13
CA LYS A 218 -3.43 31.89 11.46
C LYS A 218 -2.17 31.46 12.19
N LYS A 219 -2.01 31.99 13.40
CA LYS A 219 -0.99 31.54 14.35
C LYS A 219 -1.19 30.07 14.68
N SER A 220 -0.08 29.35 14.84
CA SER A 220 -0.11 27.92 15.13
C SER A 220 -0.93 27.52 16.35
N THR A 221 -1.00 28.38 17.38
CA THR A 221 -1.84 28.16 18.57
C THR A 221 -3.32 27.99 18.26
N GLU A 222 -3.83 28.63 17.19
CA GLU A 222 -5.23 28.49 16.75
C GLU A 222 -5.47 27.22 15.92
N LEU A 223 -4.41 26.67 15.33
CA LEU A 223 -4.44 25.48 14.48
C LEU A 223 -4.23 24.17 15.27
N ILE A 224 -3.72 24.22 16.51
CA ILE A 224 -3.48 23.02 17.33
C ILE A 224 -4.74 22.14 17.51
N ASN A 225 -5.94 22.72 17.48
CA ASN A 225 -7.18 21.98 17.74
C ASN A 225 -8.23 22.05 16.62
N ILE A 226 -7.95 22.78 15.54
CA ILE A 226 -8.95 23.09 14.52
C ILE A 226 -8.33 22.85 13.14
N ILE A 227 -9.16 22.35 12.21
CA ILE A 227 -8.83 22.22 10.79
C ILE A 227 -9.54 23.35 10.06
N TYR A 228 -8.84 24.00 9.13
CA TYR A 228 -9.41 25.04 8.28
C TYR A 228 -9.33 24.64 6.80
N LYS A 229 -10.22 25.20 5.99
CA LYS A 229 -10.13 25.17 4.54
C LYS A 229 -9.41 26.41 4.02
N PHE A 230 -8.68 26.29 2.94
CA PHE A 230 -8.17 27.43 2.19
C PHE A 230 -8.30 27.21 0.69
N GLU A 231 -8.31 28.29 -0.09
CA GLU A 231 -8.34 28.19 -1.55
C GLU A 231 -6.94 27.83 -2.08
N SER A 232 -6.81 26.62 -2.63
CA SER A 232 -5.55 26.20 -3.24
C SER A 232 -5.41 26.75 -4.66
N LYS A 233 -4.29 27.42 -4.94
CA LYS A 233 -3.91 27.83 -6.30
C LYS A 233 -3.42 26.67 -7.17
N PHE A 234 -2.94 25.58 -6.56
CA PHE A 234 -2.49 24.39 -7.27
C PHE A 234 -3.65 23.72 -8.00
N LYS A 235 -3.47 23.42 -9.29
CA LYS A 235 -4.44 22.72 -10.13
C LYS A 235 -3.72 21.67 -10.97
N LEU A 236 -4.34 20.50 -11.09
CA LEU A 236 -3.98 19.53 -12.12
C LEU A 236 -4.75 19.84 -13.40
N GLU A 237 -4.07 19.73 -14.53
CA GLU A 237 -4.67 19.90 -15.84
C GLU A 237 -5.48 18.66 -16.23
N ASN A 238 -6.54 18.86 -17.01
CA ASN A 238 -7.36 17.81 -17.62
C ASN A 238 -8.05 16.85 -16.63
N ILE A 239 -8.29 17.29 -15.40
CA ILE A 239 -9.10 16.55 -14.42
C ILE A 239 -10.32 17.39 -14.00
N MET A 240 -11.41 16.72 -13.63
CA MET A 240 -12.61 17.39 -13.10
C MET A 240 -12.53 17.67 -11.59
N THR A 241 -11.58 17.06 -10.88
CA THR A 241 -11.47 17.14 -9.43
C THR A 241 -10.73 18.41 -9.01
N GLU A 242 -11.39 19.28 -8.25
CA GLU A 242 -10.76 20.46 -7.67
C GLU A 242 -9.80 20.09 -6.53
N THR A 243 -8.75 20.90 -6.37
CA THR A 243 -7.80 20.76 -5.26
C THR A 243 -8.42 21.25 -3.96
N LYS A 244 -8.48 20.38 -2.95
CA LYS A 244 -8.94 20.74 -1.61
C LYS A 244 -7.76 21.27 -0.77
N GLY A 245 -7.76 22.57 -0.46
CA GLY A 245 -6.81 23.17 0.47
C GLY A 245 -7.24 22.97 1.93
N MET A 246 -6.41 22.35 2.75
CA MET A 246 -6.70 22.06 4.15
C MET A 246 -5.51 22.41 5.05
N ALA A 247 -5.72 23.33 5.99
CA ALA A 247 -4.79 23.61 7.08
C ALA A 247 -5.11 22.66 8.23
N ILE A 248 -4.21 21.73 8.51
CA ILE A 248 -4.46 20.67 9.47
C ILE A 248 -3.80 20.95 10.82
N THR A 249 -4.29 20.24 11.84
CA THR A 249 -3.78 20.37 13.20
C THR A 249 -2.29 20.04 13.31
N SER A 250 -1.59 20.76 14.18
CA SER A 250 -0.21 20.48 14.58
C SER A 250 -0.06 19.22 15.46
N LYS A 251 -1.16 18.58 15.87
CA LYS A 251 -1.14 17.32 16.66
C LYS A 251 -0.82 16.08 15.83
N THR A 252 -1.09 16.13 14.54
CA THR A 252 -0.71 15.09 13.58
C THR A 252 0.66 15.41 12.99
N ASN A 253 1.25 14.50 12.22
CA ASN A 253 2.51 14.72 11.53
C ASN A 253 2.37 14.37 10.05
N LEU A 254 2.28 15.37 9.17
CA LEU A 254 2.18 15.11 7.72
C LEU A 254 3.38 14.38 7.09
N LYS A 255 4.52 14.31 7.79
CA LYS A 255 5.67 13.51 7.36
C LYS A 255 5.60 12.05 7.85
N SER A 256 4.67 11.74 8.74
CA SER A 256 4.32 10.37 9.11
C SER A 256 3.47 9.76 8.01
N ALA A 257 3.88 8.60 7.50
CA ALA A 257 3.12 7.89 6.49
C ALA A 257 1.72 7.50 6.99
N GLU A 258 1.61 7.10 8.26
CA GLU A 258 0.35 6.69 8.87
C GLU A 258 -0.62 7.88 8.99
N ASP A 259 -0.20 8.96 9.66
CA ASP A 259 -1.03 10.15 9.83
C ASP A 259 -1.46 10.76 8.49
N LEU A 260 -0.56 10.83 7.51
CA LEU A 260 -0.88 11.37 6.19
C LEU A 260 -1.93 10.52 5.49
N LEU A 261 -1.80 9.19 5.53
CA LEU A 261 -2.76 8.26 4.95
C LEU A 261 -4.14 8.44 5.58
N ASP A 262 -4.20 8.47 6.92
CA ASP A 262 -5.43 8.60 7.68
C ASP A 262 -6.12 9.94 7.41
N ILE A 263 -5.37 11.04 7.42
CA ILE A 263 -5.90 12.38 7.16
C ILE A 263 -6.42 12.47 5.72
N ALA A 264 -5.65 11.99 4.74
CA ALA A 264 -6.07 12.03 3.35
C ALA A 264 -7.37 11.24 3.12
N ILE A 265 -7.48 10.03 3.69
CA ILE A 265 -8.71 9.23 3.59
C ILE A 265 -9.87 9.93 4.28
N GLN A 266 -9.67 10.50 5.47
CA GLN A 266 -10.72 11.24 6.19
C GLN A 266 -11.21 12.47 5.41
N ILE A 267 -10.34 13.20 4.70
CA ILE A 267 -10.74 14.35 3.89
C ILE A 267 -11.50 13.93 2.62
N ILE A 268 -11.17 12.75 2.08
CA ILE A 268 -11.77 12.27 0.83
C ILE A 268 -13.12 11.58 1.07
N GLU A 269 -13.19 10.71 2.07
CA GLU A 269 -14.38 9.92 2.40
C GLU A 269 -15.24 10.57 3.51
N GLY A 270 -14.73 11.61 4.17
CA GLY A 270 -15.45 12.33 5.20
C GLY A 270 -16.75 12.96 4.69
N ASP A 271 -17.68 13.18 5.61
CA ASP A 271 -18.97 13.80 5.33
C ASP A 271 -18.75 15.16 4.66
N LYS A 272 -19.19 15.28 3.40
CA LYS A 272 -19.07 16.50 2.60
C LYS A 272 -19.68 17.70 3.32
N ASN A 273 -20.78 17.51 4.08
CA ASN A 273 -21.42 18.58 4.82
C ASN A 273 -20.50 19.07 5.94
N ARG A 274 -19.90 18.16 6.71
CA ARG A 274 -18.96 18.51 7.80
C ARG A 274 -17.69 19.18 7.29
N ILE A 275 -17.18 18.76 6.12
CA ILE A 275 -16.02 19.41 5.49
C ILE A 275 -16.41 20.81 4.98
N SER A 276 -17.61 20.98 4.41
CA SER A 276 -18.08 22.29 3.94
C SER A 276 -18.29 23.29 5.08
N GLU A 277 -18.63 22.82 6.28
CA GLU A 277 -18.82 23.61 7.50
C GLU A 277 -17.52 24.08 8.17
N LEU A 278 -16.35 23.58 7.73
CA LEU A 278 -15.07 24.03 8.28
C LEU A 278 -14.85 25.52 7.97
N SER A 279 -14.28 26.23 8.95
CA SER A 279 -13.90 27.63 8.79
C SER A 279 -12.87 27.81 7.67
N GLU A 280 -12.99 28.90 6.94
CA GLU A 280 -12.03 29.29 5.91
C GLU A 280 -10.93 30.17 6.49
N VAL A 281 -9.75 30.08 5.88
CA VAL A 281 -8.57 30.84 6.24
C VAL A 281 -7.86 31.36 5.00
N GLU A 282 -7.30 32.57 5.09
CA GLU A 282 -6.59 33.20 3.98
C GLU A 282 -5.14 32.69 3.88
N VAL A 283 -4.70 32.55 2.64
CA VAL A 283 -3.29 32.30 2.30
C VAL A 283 -2.61 33.65 2.12
N VAL A 284 -1.50 33.85 2.82
CA VAL A 284 -0.66 35.07 2.81
C VAL A 284 0.48 34.90 1.82
#